data_AF-A0A5A7MGV5-F1
#
_entry.id   AF-A0A5A7MGV5-F1
#
_cell.length_a   1.000
_cell.length_b   1.000
_cell.length_c   1.000
_cell.angle_alpha   90.00
_cell.angle_beta   90.00
_cell.angle_gamma   90.00
#
_symmetry.space_group_name_H-M   'P 1'
#
loop_
_entity.id
_entity.type
_entity.pdbx_description
1 polymer ?
#
loop_
_entity_poly.entity_id
_entity_poly.type
_entity_poly.pdbx_seq_one_letter_code
_entity_poly.pdbx_strand_id
1 'polypeptide(L)'
;MNQKTGIGERLKEERERLGFSQPAFAAMTEASKSSQASWEKETAYPNAKALAVWARVGVDVGYVVTGAQTASTDALMPDELELLKLFRAAPLAVKAAAIGALQGGSSGGGQVMQHTGSGSVQIGHVGGDYNPIPKPAKKRAK
;
A
#
# COMPACT_ATOMS: atom_id res chain seq x y z
N MET A 1 -4.62 20.66 5.74
CA MET A 1 -5.07 19.28 6.03
C MET A 1 -5.87 19.34 7.32
N ASN A 2 -7.20 19.44 7.23
CA ASN A 2 -8.06 19.44 8.40
C ASN A 2 -8.13 18.02 8.97
N GLN A 3 -7.26 17.72 9.94
CA GLN A 3 -7.47 16.61 10.87
C GLN A 3 -8.77 16.90 11.61
N LYS A 4 -9.84 16.15 11.29
CA LYS A 4 -11.05 16.09 12.12
C LYS A 4 -10.71 15.22 13.33
N THR A 5 -10.53 15.86 14.47
CA THR A 5 -9.76 15.33 15.60
C THR A 5 -10.54 14.31 16.42
N GLY A 6 -11.88 14.29 16.31
CA GLY A 6 -12.77 13.51 17.16
C GLY A 6 -13.27 12.18 16.58
N ILE A 7 -13.49 11.18 17.45
CA ILE A 7 -14.23 9.95 17.11
C ILE A 7 -15.63 10.30 16.60
N GLY A 8 -16.29 11.28 17.21
CA GLY A 8 -17.64 11.69 16.82
C GLY A 8 -17.71 12.27 15.41
N GLU A 9 -16.72 13.08 15.03
CA GLU A 9 -16.63 13.65 13.68
C GLU A 9 -16.35 12.57 12.63
N ARG A 10 -15.48 11.60 12.93
CA ARG A 10 -15.19 10.48 12.03
C ARG A 10 -16.38 9.53 11.88
N LEU A 11 -17.13 9.30 12.96
CA LEU A 11 -18.37 8.53 12.91
C LEU A 11 -19.42 9.23 12.02
N LYS A 12 -19.53 10.55 12.14
CA LYS A 12 -20.40 11.36 11.28
C LYS A 12 -19.99 11.26 9.81
N GLU A 13 -18.69 11.33 9.53
CA GLU A 13 -18.14 11.20 8.19
C GLU A 13 -18.47 9.86 7.55
N GLU A 14 -18.25 8.75 8.28
CA GLU A 14 -18.58 7.41 7.79
C GLU A 14 -20.09 7.23 7.56
N ARG A 15 -20.92 7.78 8.45
CA ARG A 15 -22.38 7.80 8.27
C ARG A 15 -22.77 8.53 6.97
N GLU A 16 -22.19 9.71 6.75
CA GLU A 16 -22.47 10.53 5.56
C GLU A 16 -21.94 9.90 4.28
N ARG A 17 -20.76 9.26 4.34
CA ARG A 17 -20.17 8.49 3.22
C ARG A 17 -21.11 7.38 2.76
N LEU A 18 -21.76 6.69 3.70
CA LEU A 18 -22.72 5.63 3.41
C LEU A 18 -24.15 6.15 3.12
N GLY A 19 -24.38 7.46 3.17
CA GLY A 19 -25.67 8.06 2.84
C GLY A 19 -26.77 7.86 3.89
N PHE A 20 -26.43 7.49 5.13
CA PHE A 20 -27.42 7.26 6.17
C PHE A 20 -27.79 8.55 6.92
N SER A 21 -29.08 8.69 7.26
CA SER A 21 -29.53 9.71 8.22
C SER A 21 -29.20 9.28 9.66
N GLN A 22 -29.06 10.24 10.58
CA GLN A 22 -28.84 9.94 12.01
C GLN A 22 -29.86 8.93 12.60
N PRO A 23 -31.18 9.08 12.42
CA PRO A 23 -32.13 8.11 12.96
C PRO A 23 -32.03 6.74 12.30
N ALA A 24 -31.78 6.66 10.98
CA ALA A 24 -31.60 5.39 10.29
C ALA A 24 -30.35 4.66 10.79
N PHE A 25 -29.26 5.39 10.99
CA PHE A 25 -27.99 4.84 11.45
C PHE A 25 -28.02 4.39 12.92
N ALA A 26 -28.74 5.13 13.77
CA ALA A 26 -28.99 4.75 15.16
C ALA A 26 -29.88 3.49 15.27
N ALA A 27 -30.92 3.40 14.45
CA ALA A 27 -31.86 2.29 14.46
C ALA A 27 -31.18 0.93 14.19
N MET A 28 -30.11 0.92 13.39
CA MET A 28 -29.32 -0.31 13.14
C MET A 28 -28.73 -0.89 14.44
N THR A 29 -28.35 -0.04 15.39
CA THR A 29 -27.68 -0.44 16.64
C THR A 29 -28.64 -0.51 17.81
N GLU A 30 -29.95 -0.50 17.55
CA GLU A 30 -31.02 -0.42 18.55
C GLU A 30 -30.90 0.84 19.43
N ALA A 31 -30.26 1.89 18.90
CA ALA A 31 -30.04 3.15 19.60
C ALA A 31 -31.04 4.23 19.16
N SER A 32 -31.22 5.24 20.00
CA SER A 32 -32.07 6.38 19.65
C SER A 32 -31.32 7.41 18.80
N LYS A 33 -32.07 8.26 18.10
CA LYS A 33 -31.51 9.44 17.41
C LYS A 33 -30.70 10.33 18.37
N SER A 34 -31.12 10.44 19.64
CA SER A 34 -30.38 11.24 20.64
C SER A 34 -29.04 10.60 20.98
N SER A 35 -28.94 9.27 21.11
CA SER A 35 -27.67 8.57 21.29
C SER A 35 -26.71 8.84 20.13
N GLN A 36 -27.20 8.75 18.89
CA GLN A 36 -26.38 9.06 17.70
C GLN A 36 -25.88 10.50 17.71
N ALA A 37 -26.74 11.47 18.03
CA ALA A 37 -26.36 12.87 18.13
C ALA A 37 -25.35 13.12 19.27
N SER A 38 -25.46 12.39 20.39
CA SER A 38 -24.48 12.47 21.49
C SER A 38 -23.12 11.89 21.08
N TRP A 39 -23.11 10.79 20.32
CA TRP A 39 -21.88 10.21 19.80
C TRP A 39 -21.17 11.11 18.80
N GLU A 40 -21.91 11.71 17.87
CA GLU A 40 -21.35 12.66 16.89
C GLU A 40 -20.86 13.98 17.53
N LYS A 41 -21.36 14.31 18.73
CA LYS A 41 -20.91 15.47 19.53
C LYS A 41 -19.89 15.11 20.61
N GLU A 42 -19.46 13.85 20.67
CA GLU A 42 -18.50 13.34 21.66
C GLU A 42 -18.92 13.49 23.14
N THR A 43 -20.22 13.64 23.39
CA THR A 43 -20.77 13.68 24.76
C THR A 43 -20.99 12.27 25.33
N ALA A 44 -21.00 11.27 24.47
CA ALA A 44 -20.99 9.85 24.79
C ALA A 44 -20.25 9.11 23.66
N TYR A 45 -19.99 7.81 23.84
CA TYR A 45 -19.37 6.98 22.80
C TYR A 45 -20.19 5.72 22.53
N PRO A 46 -20.24 5.24 21.28
CA PRO A 46 -20.90 3.98 20.94
C PRO A 46 -20.16 2.80 21.57
N ASN A 47 -20.90 1.77 21.96
CA ASN A 47 -20.30 0.54 22.50
C ASN A 47 -19.78 -0.37 21.36
N ALA A 48 -19.02 -1.40 21.73
CA ALA A 48 -18.50 -2.37 20.76
C ALA A 48 -19.59 -3.12 19.97
N LYS A 49 -20.80 -3.31 20.55
CA LYS A 49 -21.94 -3.93 19.85
C LYS A 49 -22.41 -3.05 18.69
N ALA A 50 -22.53 -1.74 18.91
CA ALA A 50 -22.88 -0.77 17.88
C ALA A 50 -21.84 -0.75 16.75
N LEU A 51 -20.55 -0.71 17.09
CA LEU A 51 -19.45 -0.76 16.12
C LEU A 51 -19.47 -2.06 15.30
N ALA A 52 -19.74 -3.21 15.91
CA ALA A 52 -19.80 -4.50 15.22
C ALA A 52 -20.96 -4.58 14.21
N VAL A 53 -22.11 -3.97 14.53
CA VAL A 53 -23.23 -3.85 13.60
C VAL A 53 -22.85 -2.96 12.42
N TRP A 54 -22.26 -1.80 12.70
CA TRP A 54 -21.85 -0.85 11.67
C TRP A 54 -20.76 -1.38 10.74
N ALA A 55 -19.83 -2.18 11.26
CA ALA A 55 -18.83 -2.87 10.44
C ALA A 55 -19.47 -3.74 9.33
N ARG A 56 -20.62 -4.37 9.62
CA ARG A 56 -21.32 -5.22 8.64
C ARG A 56 -22.01 -4.44 7.52
N VAL A 57 -22.31 -3.16 7.75
CA VAL A 57 -22.88 -2.27 6.73
C VAL A 57 -21.81 -1.41 6.03
N GLY A 58 -20.53 -1.71 6.28
CA GLY A 58 -19.42 -1.11 5.56
C GLY A 58 -18.82 0.14 6.20
N VAL A 59 -19.05 0.38 7.50
CA VAL A 59 -18.35 1.43 8.25
C VAL A 59 -16.92 0.99 8.55
N ASP A 60 -15.94 1.84 8.27
CA ASP A 60 -14.56 1.64 8.68
C ASP A 60 -14.39 1.96 10.18
N VAL A 61 -14.64 0.95 11.02
CA VAL A 61 -14.47 1.06 12.48
C VAL A 61 -13.02 1.40 12.86
N GLY A 62 -12.04 0.94 12.08
CA GLY A 62 -10.64 1.27 12.29
C GLY A 62 -10.39 2.76 12.15
N TYR A 63 -10.91 3.36 11.08
CA TYR A 63 -10.86 4.81 10.88
C TYR A 63 -11.63 5.58 11.96
N VAL A 64 -12.86 5.16 12.31
CA VAL A 64 -13.66 5.83 13.35
C VAL A 64 -12.90 5.89 14.67
N VAL A 65 -12.32 4.77 15.12
CA VAL A 65 -11.65 4.70 16.43
C VAL A 65 -10.25 5.31 16.40
N THR A 66 -9.45 5.01 15.38
CA THR A 66 -8.01 5.34 15.38
C THR A 66 -7.67 6.60 14.59
N GLY A 67 -8.54 7.04 13.68
CA GLY A 67 -8.25 8.12 12.73
C GLY A 67 -7.28 7.74 11.62
N ALA A 68 -6.64 6.58 11.68
CA ALA A 68 -5.91 6.04 10.56
C ALA A 68 -6.95 5.55 9.54
N GLN A 69 -7.02 6.21 8.38
CA GLN A 69 -7.79 5.66 7.26
C GLN A 69 -7.24 4.27 6.99
N THR A 70 -8.06 3.23 7.18
CA THR A 70 -7.70 1.93 6.61
C THR A 70 -7.60 2.22 5.13
N ALA A 71 -6.39 2.12 4.55
CA ALA A 71 -6.18 2.31 3.11
C ALA A 71 -7.26 1.51 2.40
N SER A 72 -8.30 2.22 1.96
CA SER A 72 -9.57 1.58 1.70
C SER A 72 -9.32 0.63 0.54
N THR A 73 -9.84 -0.58 0.62
CA THR A 73 -9.74 -1.50 -0.51
C THR A 73 -10.45 -0.91 -1.74
N ASP A 74 -11.34 0.08 -1.54
CA ASP A 74 -11.98 0.95 -2.53
C ASP A 74 -11.08 2.08 -3.09
N ALA A 75 -9.96 2.37 -2.45
CA ALA A 75 -8.95 3.32 -2.97
C ALA A 75 -7.93 2.63 -3.88
N LEU A 76 -7.98 1.30 -3.99
CA LEU A 76 -7.13 0.55 -4.89
C LEU A 76 -7.66 0.66 -6.31
N MET A 77 -6.80 1.08 -7.22
CA MET A 77 -7.10 1.03 -8.64
C MET A 77 -7.33 -0.44 -9.07
N PRO A 78 -8.08 -0.68 -10.17
CA PRO A 78 -8.43 -2.04 -10.60
C PRO A 78 -7.22 -2.97 -10.76
N ASP A 79 -6.09 -2.43 -11.21
CA ASP A 79 -4.80 -3.11 -11.37
C ASP A 79 -4.15 -3.47 -10.02
N GLU A 80 -4.21 -2.57 -9.02
CA GLU A 80 -3.74 -2.86 -7.66
C GLU A 80 -4.57 -3.97 -6.99
N LEU A 81 -5.88 -3.95 -7.21
CA LEU A 81 -6.77 -5.00 -6.72
C LEU A 81 -6.48 -6.35 -7.40
N GLU A 82 -6.24 -6.35 -8.71
CA GLU A 82 -5.85 -7.55 -9.45
C GLU A 82 -4.50 -8.09 -8.96
N LEU A 83 -3.50 -7.23 -8.79
CA LEU A 83 -2.20 -7.58 -8.22
C LEU A 83 -2.35 -8.25 -6.86
N LEU A 84 -3.15 -7.68 -5.95
CA LEU A 84 -3.38 -8.24 -4.62
C LEU A 84 -4.10 -9.59 -4.66
N LYS A 85 -5.09 -9.75 -5.55
CA LYS A 85 -5.79 -11.03 -5.75
C LYS A 85 -4.82 -12.12 -6.20
N LEU A 86 -4.04 -11.86 -7.24
CA LEU A 86 -3.04 -12.80 -7.76
C LEU A 86 -1.96 -13.08 -6.73
N PHE A 87 -1.45 -12.05 -6.07
CA PHE A 87 -0.41 -12.18 -5.07
C PHE A 87 -0.86 -13.05 -3.90
N ARG A 88 -2.06 -12.86 -3.35
CA ARG A 88 -2.57 -13.66 -2.22
C ARG A 88 -2.68 -15.14 -2.56
N ALA A 89 -3.15 -15.47 -3.77
CA ALA A 89 -3.32 -16.84 -4.26
C ALA A 89 -1.99 -17.55 -4.64
N ALA A 90 -0.92 -16.80 -4.83
CA ALA A 90 0.34 -17.34 -5.34
C ALA A 90 1.17 -18.13 -4.30
N PRO A 91 1.93 -19.17 -4.72
CA PRO A 91 2.92 -19.84 -3.89
C PRO A 91 4.05 -18.91 -3.43
N LEU A 92 4.77 -19.28 -2.36
CA LEU A 92 5.81 -18.44 -1.74
C LEU A 92 6.90 -18.01 -2.73
N ALA A 93 7.37 -18.92 -3.58
CA ALA A 93 8.38 -18.61 -4.59
C ALA A 93 7.90 -17.52 -5.58
N VAL A 94 6.63 -17.55 -5.96
CA VAL A 94 6.04 -16.57 -6.89
C VAL A 94 5.83 -15.22 -6.20
N LYS A 95 5.43 -15.21 -4.92
CA LYS A 95 5.37 -13.98 -4.12
C LYS A 95 6.74 -13.31 -4.01
N ALA A 96 7.78 -14.10 -3.73
CA ALA A 96 9.16 -13.61 -3.66
C ALA A 96 9.63 -13.04 -5.01
N ALA A 97 9.33 -13.73 -6.12
CA ALA A 97 9.63 -13.25 -7.46
C ALA A 97 8.89 -11.95 -7.80
N ALA A 98 7.60 -11.83 -7.47
CA ALA A 98 6.82 -10.62 -7.70
C ALA A 98 7.38 -9.41 -6.94
N ILE A 99 7.75 -9.60 -5.66
CA ILE A 99 8.41 -8.54 -4.87
C ILE A 99 9.76 -8.17 -5.50
N GLY A 100 10.57 -9.16 -5.87
CA GLY A 100 11.88 -8.92 -6.50
C GLY A 100 11.77 -8.19 -7.84
N ALA A 101 10.75 -8.49 -8.64
CA ALA A 101 10.48 -7.80 -9.90
C ALA A 101 10.09 -6.33 -9.68
N LEU A 102 9.21 -6.06 -8.70
CA LEU A 102 8.81 -4.68 -8.35
C LEU A 102 9.99 -3.87 -7.80
N GLN A 103 10.84 -4.48 -6.97
CA GLN A 103 12.06 -3.86 -6.45
C GLN A 103 13.14 -3.66 -7.52
N GLY A 104 13.33 -4.65 -8.39
CA GLY A 104 14.29 -4.57 -9.50
C GLY A 104 13.87 -3.54 -10.55
N GLY A 105 12.57 -3.43 -10.83
CA GLY A 105 12.01 -2.47 -11.79
C GLY A 105 12.11 -1.01 -11.37
N SER A 106 12.20 -0.69 -10.07
CA SER A 106 12.45 0.69 -9.60
C SER A 106 13.88 1.15 -9.85
N SER A 107 14.78 0.22 -10.18
CA SER A 107 16.18 0.48 -10.51
C SER A 107 16.28 0.77 -12.01
N GLY A 108 15.86 1.97 -12.43
CA GLY A 108 15.95 2.45 -13.82
C GLY A 108 17.38 2.62 -14.37
N GLY A 109 18.34 1.82 -13.91
CA GLY A 109 19.68 1.74 -14.47
C GLY A 109 19.68 0.77 -15.63
N GLY A 110 19.25 1.25 -16.82
CA GLY A 110 19.58 0.56 -18.06
C GLY A 110 21.09 0.34 -18.09
N GLN A 111 21.54 -0.91 -18.20
CA GLN A 111 22.96 -1.18 -18.36
C GLN A 111 23.42 -0.54 -19.66
N VAL A 112 24.06 0.63 -19.57
CA VAL A 112 24.71 1.27 -20.70
C VAL A 112 25.98 0.48 -20.98
N MET A 113 25.91 -0.41 -21.97
CA MET A 113 27.07 -1.15 -22.46
C MET A 113 28.01 -0.18 -23.19
N GLN A 114 29.04 0.31 -22.49
CA GLN A 114 30.11 1.08 -23.12
C GLN A 114 31.12 0.12 -23.73
N HIS A 115 31.19 0.09 -25.06
CA HIS A 115 32.23 -0.61 -25.79
C HIS A 115 33.51 0.24 -25.74
N THR A 116 34.58 -0.31 -25.16
CA THR A 116 35.86 0.43 -25.00
C THR A 116 36.84 0.20 -26.15
N GLY A 117 36.45 -0.52 -27.21
CA GLY A 117 37.34 -0.84 -28.34
C GLY A 117 36.63 -0.84 -29.70
N SER A 118 37.21 -0.13 -30.68
CA SER A 118 36.78 -0.14 -32.08
C SER A 118 36.92 -1.55 -32.68
N GLY A 119 35.84 -2.06 -33.28
CA GLY A 119 35.81 -3.36 -33.97
C GLY A 119 35.61 -4.59 -33.07
N SER A 120 35.26 -4.42 -31.80
CA SER A 120 34.96 -5.54 -30.89
C SER A 120 33.46 -5.85 -30.82
N VAL A 121 33.11 -7.14 -30.75
CA VAL A 121 31.75 -7.63 -30.48
C VAL A 121 31.74 -8.19 -29.06
N GLN A 122 30.91 -7.65 -28.18
CA GLN A 122 30.78 -8.12 -26.82
C GLN A 122 29.72 -9.24 -26.73
N ILE A 123 30.14 -10.44 -26.32
CA ILE A 123 29.27 -11.60 -26.08
C ILE A 123 29.14 -11.79 -24.56
N GLY A 124 28.39 -10.88 -23.92
CA GLY A 124 28.01 -11.01 -22.50
C GLY A 124 28.65 -10.01 -21.53
N HIS A 125 28.11 -10.01 -20.31
CA HIS A 125 28.58 -9.26 -19.15
C HIS A 125 28.79 -10.26 -18.00
N VAL A 126 30.00 -10.31 -17.44
CA VAL A 126 30.31 -11.07 -16.23
C VAL A 126 30.46 -10.06 -15.09
N GLY A 127 29.60 -10.16 -14.08
CA GLY A 127 29.73 -9.36 -12.86
C GLY A 127 30.88 -9.86 -11.99
N GLY A 128 31.80 -8.96 -11.66
CA GLY A 128 32.96 -9.23 -10.80
C GLY A 128 34.14 -8.31 -11.14
N ASP A 129 34.99 -8.01 -10.15
CA ASP A 129 36.19 -7.19 -10.35
C ASP A 129 37.22 -7.99 -11.16
N TYR A 130 37.29 -7.73 -12.45
CA TYR A 130 38.35 -8.26 -13.30
C TYR A 130 39.63 -7.44 -13.11
N ASN A 131 40.62 -8.01 -12.41
CA ASN A 131 41.96 -7.43 -12.29
C ASN A 131 42.93 -8.16 -13.25
N PRO A 132 43.17 -7.65 -14.47
CA PRO A 132 44.08 -8.29 -15.39
C PRO A 132 45.52 -8.26 -14.86
N ILE A 133 46.21 -9.39 -14.94
CA ILE A 133 47.65 -9.46 -14.68
C ILE A 133 48.37 -8.56 -15.73
N PRO A 134 49.19 -7.58 -15.32
CA PRO A 134 49.89 -6.72 -16.26
C PRO A 134 50.81 -7.56 -17.15
N LYS A 135 50.65 -7.43 -18.48
CA LYS A 135 51.49 -8.13 -19.46
C LYS A 135 52.95 -7.73 -19.25
N PRO A 136 53.90 -8.68 -19.20
CA PRO A 136 55.31 -8.36 -19.03
C PRO A 136 55.80 -7.51 -20.21
N ALA A 137 56.45 -6.39 -19.89
CA ALA A 137 57.02 -5.49 -20.88
C ALA A 137 58.04 -6.25 -21.74
N LYS A 138 57.87 -6.20 -23.06
CA LYS A 138 58.84 -6.77 -24.00
C LYS A 138 60.16 -6.02 -23.83
N LYS A 139 61.19 -6.67 -23.27
CA LYS A 139 62.55 -6.15 -23.26
C LYS A 139 62.98 -5.95 -24.70
N ARG A 140 63.19 -4.70 -25.12
CA ARG A 140 63.91 -4.40 -26.36
C ARG A 140 65.37 -4.77 -26.14
N ALA A 141 65.84 -5.80 -26.85
CA ALA A 141 67.26 -6.08 -26.95
C ALA A 141 67.94 -4.91 -27.69
N LYS A 142 69.06 -4.43 -27.15
CA LYS A 142 69.97 -3.51 -27.81
C LYS A 142 71.37 -4.10 -27.71
#